data_AF-A0A5E6N6D1-F1
#
_entry.id   AF-A0A5E6N6D1-F1
#
_cell.length_a   1.000
_cell.length_b   1.000
_cell.length_c   1.000
_cell.angle_alpha   90.00
_cell.angle_beta   90.00
_cell.angle_gamma   90.00
#
_symmetry.space_group_name_H-M   'P 1'
#
loop_
_entity.id
_entity.type
_entity.pdbx_description
1 polymer ?
#
loop_
_entity_poly.entity_id
_entity_poly.type
_entity_poly.pdbx_seq_one_letter_code
_entity_poly.pdbx_strand_id
1 'polypeptide(L)' 'MGWSQLYCHNALRDTPREFFVPEAYKNLAFADIEIPLNNQAKMFSPKIEGRLLDALNIK' A
#
# COMPACT_ATOMS: atom_id res chain seq x y z
N MET A 1 4.11 -19.10 -12.80
CA MET A 1 4.51 -18.69 -11.42
C MET A 1 5.69 -17.73 -11.59
N GLY A 2 5.58 -16.44 -11.24
CA GLY A 2 6.78 -15.60 -11.10
C GLY A 2 6.89 -14.24 -11.81
N TRP A 3 5.79 -13.57 -12.19
CA TRP A 3 5.91 -12.18 -12.72
C TRP A 3 5.08 -11.14 -11.94
N SER A 4 3.85 -11.46 -11.51
CA SER A 4 2.98 -10.55 -10.73
C SER A 4 3.67 -9.94 -9.49
N GLN A 5 4.42 -10.77 -8.75
CA GLN A 5 5.04 -10.32 -7.49
C GLN A 5 6.17 -9.29 -7.70
N LEU A 6 6.89 -9.36 -8.82
CA LEU A 6 7.96 -8.40 -9.14
C LEU A 6 7.40 -7.02 -9.47
N TYR A 7 6.31 -6.96 -10.23
CA TYR A 7 5.68 -5.69 -10.59
C TYR A 7 5.02 -5.02 -9.39
N CYS A 8 4.33 -5.79 -8.53
CA CYS A 8 3.79 -5.29 -7.27
C CYS A 8 4.89 -4.70 -6.37
N HIS A 9 6.03 -5.39 -6.25
CA HIS A 9 7.18 -4.90 -5.50
C HIS A 9 7.72 -3.57 -6.06
N ASN A 10 7.81 -3.44 -7.39
CA ASN A 10 8.30 -2.22 -8.02
C ASN A 10 7.30 -1.06 -7.86
N ALA A 11 6.00 -1.29 -8.05
CA ALA A 11 4.99 -0.24 -7.91
C ALA A 11 4.97 0.36 -6.49
N LEU A 12 5.05 -0.49 -5.46
CA LEU A 12 5.12 -0.04 -4.06
C LEU A 12 6.46 0.63 -3.72
N ARG A 13 7.54 0.29 -4.43
CA ARG A 13 8.86 0.91 -4.27
C ARG A 13 8.94 2.29 -4.92
N ASP A 14 8.34 2.44 -6.10
CA ASP A 14 8.36 3.69 -6.87
C ASP A 14 7.34 4.72 -6.35
N THR A 15 6.28 4.25 -5.70
CA THR A 15 5.26 5.08 -5.02
C THR A 15 5.19 4.72 -3.53
N PRO A 16 6.17 5.16 -2.72
CA PRO A 16 6.26 4.79 -1.31
C PRO A 16 5.07 5.32 -0.51
N ARG A 17 4.37 4.42 0.20
CA ARG A 17 3.12 4.74 0.91
C ARG A 17 3.30 5.77 2.02
N GLU A 18 4.49 5.84 2.65
CA GLU A 18 4.82 6.77 3.73
C GLU A 18 4.68 8.25 3.34
N PHE A 19 4.72 8.58 2.05
CA PHE A 19 4.48 9.94 1.57
C PHE A 19 3.00 10.34 1.61
N PHE A 20 2.11 9.36 1.72
CA PHE A 20 0.65 9.56 1.75
C PHE A 20 0.07 9.34 3.16
N VAL A 21 0.89 8.96 4.13
CA VAL A 21 0.48 8.73 5.52
C VAL A 21 0.42 10.07 6.27
N PRO A 22 -0.67 10.39 6.98
CA PRO A 22 -0.74 11.60 7.80
C PRO A 22 0.32 11.59 8.91
N GLU A 23 0.82 12.77 9.29
CA GLU A 23 1.96 12.93 10.21
C GLU A 23 1.78 12.15 11.52
N ALA A 24 0.57 12.16 12.10
CA ALA A 24 0.24 11.45 13.34
C ALA A 24 0.46 9.92 13.26
N TYR A 25 0.46 9.35 12.06
CA TYR A 25 0.56 7.91 11.82
C TYR A 25 1.84 7.52 11.07
N LYS A 26 2.78 8.43 10.83
CA LYS A 26 4.02 8.12 10.07
C LYS A 26 4.82 6.95 10.62
N ASN A 27 4.89 6.82 11.93
CA ASN A 27 5.58 5.69 12.59
C ASN A 27 4.88 4.33 12.36
N LEU A 28 3.65 4.36 11.85
CA LEU A 28 2.84 3.18 11.53
C LEU A 28 2.73 2.97 10.02
N ALA A 29 3.51 3.70 9.20
CA ALA A 29 3.44 3.59 7.75
C ALA A 29 3.65 2.16 7.24
N PHE A 30 4.48 1.35 7.90
CA PHE A 30 4.76 -0.03 7.50
C PHE A 30 3.98 -1.08 8.31
N ALA A 31 3.16 -0.67 9.28
CA ALA A 31 2.33 -1.59 10.04
C ALA A 31 1.21 -2.16 9.15
N ASP A 32 0.86 -3.44 9.34
CA ASP A 32 -0.26 -4.08 8.62
C ASP A 32 -1.63 -3.64 9.19
N ILE A 33 -1.88 -2.33 9.14
CA ILE A 33 -3.10 -1.68 9.62
C ILE A 33 -3.65 -0.73 8.56
N GLU A 34 -4.93 -0.40 8.68
CA GLU A 34 -5.52 0.71 7.96
C GLU A 34 -5.20 2.03 8.67
N ILE A 35 -4.95 3.09 7.90
CA ILE A 35 -4.62 4.41 8.43
C ILE A 35 -5.72 5.39 8.04
N PRO A 36 -6.40 6.06 8.99
CA PRO A 36 -7.38 7.10 8.67
C PRO A 36 -6.70 8.25 7.91
N LEU A 37 -7.27 8.64 6.77
CA LEU A 37 -6.80 9.79 5.98
C LEU A 37 -7.63 11.03 6.28
N ASN A 38 -8.93 10.84 6.48
CA ASN A 38 -9.90 11.85 6.89
C ASN A 38 -11.17 11.15 7.43
N ASN A 39 -12.23 11.90 7.72
CA ASN A 39 -13.47 11.35 8.27
C ASN A 39 -14.22 10.34 7.36
N GLN A 40 -13.85 10.25 6.09
CA GLN A 40 -14.56 9.46 5.08
C GLN A 40 -13.68 8.39 4.43
N ALA A 41 -12.36 8.47 4.60
CA ALA A 41 -11.41 7.63 3.89
C ALA A 41 -10.29 7.12 4.79
N LYS A 42 -9.80 5.93 4.44
CA LYS A 42 -8.68 5.26 5.06
C LYS A 42 -7.76 4.69 4.00
N MET A 43 -6.46 4.73 4.25
CA MET A 43 -5.46 3.98 3.52
C MET A 43 -5.58 2.52 3.95
N PHE A 44 -5.52 1.60 2.99
CA PHE A 44 -5.58 0.18 3.26
C PHE A 44 -4.30 -0.32 3.95
N SER A 45 -4.38 -1.53 4.53
CA SER A 45 -3.18 -2.19 5.00
C SER A 45 -2.32 -2.65 3.81
N PRO A 46 -0.98 -2.68 3.93
CA PRO A 46 -0.07 -3.12 2.87
C PRO A 46 -0.45 -4.48 2.28
N LYS A 47 -0.97 -5.41 3.10
CA LYS A 47 -1.40 -6.72 2.63
C LYS A 47 -2.62 -6.65 1.70
N ILE A 48 -3.57 -5.76 1.97
CA ILE A 48 -4.74 -5.56 1.11
C ILE A 48 -4.32 -4.86 -0.18
N GLU A 49 -3.46 -3.84 -0.11
CA GLU A 49 -2.89 -3.16 -1.28
C GLU A 49 -2.19 -4.17 -2.21
N GLY A 50 -1.33 -5.03 -1.67
CA GLY A 50 -0.65 -6.07 -2.44
C GLY A 50 -1.61 -7.06 -3.12
N ARG A 51 -2.68 -7.47 -2.43
CA ARG A 51 -3.72 -8.34 -3.01
C ARG A 51 -4.51 -7.66 -4.12
N LEU A 52 -4.82 -6.36 -3.96
CA LEU A 52 -5.49 -5.59 -5.00
C LEU A 52 -4.60 -5.45 -6.24
N LEU A 53 -3.32 -5.15 -6.06
CA LEU A 53 -2.34 -5.08 -7.15
C LEU A 53 -2.19 -6.43 -7.86
N ASP A 54 -2.09 -7.53 -7.10
CA ASP A 54 -2.06 -8.88 -7.67
C ASP A 54 -3.33 -9.21 -8.46
N ALA A 55 -4.51 -8.81 -7.95
CA ALA A 55 -5.79 -9.03 -8.62
C ALA A 55 -5.93 -8.24 -9.93
N LEU A 56 -5.32 -7.05 -10.00
CA LEU A 56 -5.33 -6.22 -11.21
C LEU A 56 -4.40 -6.76 -12.31
N ASN A 57 -3.48 -7.69 -11.98
CA ASN A 57 -2.55 -8.34 -12.91
C ASN A 57 -1.86 -7.34 -13.87
N ILE A 58 -1.47 -6.19 -13.32
CA ILE A 58 -0.86 -5.09 -14.08
C ILE A 58 0.58 -5.48 -14.42
N LYS A 59 0.97 -5.27 -15.68
CA LYS A 59 2.31 -5.51 -16.22
C LYS A 59 3.07 -4.21 -16.40
#